data_AF-A0AAD7WVT9-F1
#
_entry.id   AF-A0AAD7WVT9-F1
#
_cell.length_a   1.000
_cell.length_b   1.000
_cell.length_c   1.000
_cell.angle_alpha   90.00
_cell.angle_beta   90.00
_cell.angle_gamma   90.00
#
_symmetry.space_group_name_H-M   'P 1'
#
loop_
_entity.id
_entity.type
_entity.pdbx_description
1 polymer ?
#
loop_
_entity_poly.entity_id
_entity_poly.type
_entity_poly.pdbx_seq_one_letter_code
_entity_poly.pdbx_strand_id
1 'polypeptide(L)'
;MAALSKSIPHSCYEIGHTWSPSCTLSSLQVTAGALEVSFKIYAPLYLIAAILRRRRKDYYLKQLLPEILQSTSFLTANGGLYIAFFCILRRLLGRFYSWSAGFGAALPASYLAILIERKSRRGLLTIYMANLATETIFRMGVTRGVINPMKHGEVLLFCMTASLYMFFFRCKDGLQGFAFSALKFIVGKEEIPTHSFLAEHVYGRGSERAAVEPEREPEPSQSPAPDLASAGTPSLP
;
A
#
# COMPACT_ATOMS: atom_id res chain seq x y z
N MET A 1 -26.46 -9.89 -21.07
CA MET A 1 -25.17 -10.53 -20.67
C MET A 1 -24.39 -11.18 -21.83
N ALA A 2 -24.76 -10.98 -23.10
CA ALA A 2 -24.04 -11.55 -24.26
C ALA A 2 -22.81 -10.77 -24.74
N ALA A 3 -22.54 -9.59 -24.18
CA ALA A 3 -21.45 -8.71 -24.64
C ALA A 3 -20.06 -9.14 -24.14
N LEU A 4 -19.96 -9.86 -23.01
CA LEU A 4 -18.68 -10.21 -22.40
C LEU A 4 -17.98 -11.41 -23.05
N SER A 5 -18.74 -12.30 -23.69
CA SER A 5 -18.22 -13.47 -24.40
C SER A 5 -17.87 -13.20 -25.86
N LYS A 6 -18.09 -11.96 -26.35
CA LYS A 6 -17.74 -11.60 -27.72
C LYS A 6 -16.22 -11.66 -27.88
N SER A 7 -15.77 -12.63 -28.69
CA SER A 7 -14.34 -12.79 -28.96
C SER A 7 -13.89 -11.77 -30.00
N ILE A 8 -12.71 -11.22 -29.78
CA ILE A 8 -12.03 -10.27 -30.65
C ILE A 8 -10.85 -11.03 -31.27
N PRO A 9 -10.89 -11.33 -32.59
CA PRO A 9 -9.94 -12.21 -33.25
C PRO A 9 -8.64 -11.49 -33.64
N HIS A 10 -8.20 -10.51 -32.87
CA HIS A 10 -6.98 -9.74 -33.14
C HIS A 10 -5.80 -10.27 -32.30
N SER A 11 -4.59 -9.97 -32.79
CA SER A 11 -3.36 -10.26 -32.08
C SER A 11 -3.12 -9.28 -30.92
N CYS A 12 -2.28 -9.65 -29.96
CA CYS A 12 -1.86 -8.72 -28.89
C CYS A 12 -1.06 -7.53 -29.45
N TYR A 13 -0.38 -7.73 -30.59
CA TYR A 13 0.29 -6.68 -31.34
C TYR A 13 -0.71 -5.65 -31.89
N GLU A 14 -1.79 -6.08 -32.53
CA GLU A 14 -2.79 -5.17 -33.13
C GLU A 14 -3.56 -4.31 -32.12
N ILE A 15 -3.73 -4.80 -30.87
CA ILE A 15 -4.55 -4.11 -29.86
C ILE A 15 -3.69 -3.45 -28.78
N GLY A 16 -2.71 -4.15 -28.25
CA GLY A 16 -2.05 -3.78 -26.99
C GLY A 16 -0.65 -3.21 -27.15
N HIS A 17 0.13 -3.70 -28.12
CA HIS A 17 1.53 -3.28 -28.29
C HIS A 17 1.93 -3.09 -29.77
N THR A 18 1.23 -2.17 -30.44
CA THR A 18 1.32 -1.93 -31.90
C THR A 18 2.70 -1.46 -32.40
N TRP A 19 3.61 -1.06 -31.51
CA TRP A 19 4.95 -0.58 -31.87
C TRP A 19 6.01 -1.70 -31.98
N SER A 20 5.76 -2.90 -31.43
CA SER A 20 6.72 -4.01 -31.51
C SER A 20 6.01 -5.36 -31.55
N PRO A 21 6.38 -6.29 -32.45
CA PRO A 21 5.73 -7.60 -32.55
C PRO A 21 6.08 -8.52 -31.36
N SER A 22 7.16 -8.24 -30.62
CA SER A 22 7.58 -9.07 -29.49
C SER A 22 6.92 -8.61 -28.19
N CYS A 23 6.17 -9.52 -27.55
CA CYS A 23 5.46 -9.24 -26.29
C CYS A 23 6.44 -8.88 -25.16
N THR A 24 7.56 -9.58 -25.05
CA THR A 24 8.56 -9.38 -23.99
C THR A 24 9.24 -8.03 -24.10
N LEU A 25 9.67 -7.65 -25.31
CA LEU A 25 10.26 -6.34 -25.58
C LEU A 25 9.24 -5.23 -25.31
N SER A 26 8.00 -5.41 -25.75
CA SER A 26 6.93 -4.44 -25.52
C SER A 26 6.67 -4.23 -24.03
N SER A 27 6.59 -5.32 -23.26
CA SER A 27 6.47 -5.23 -21.80
C SER A 27 7.65 -4.52 -21.15
N LEU A 28 8.88 -4.80 -21.61
CA LEU A 28 10.08 -4.16 -21.08
C LEU A 28 10.11 -2.65 -21.40
N GLN A 29 9.74 -2.27 -22.63
CA GLN A 29 9.67 -0.87 -23.05
C GLN A 29 8.62 -0.10 -22.23
N VAL A 30 7.43 -0.67 -22.04
CA VAL A 30 6.38 -0.07 -21.19
C VAL A 30 6.86 0.03 -19.75
N THR A 31 7.54 -0.99 -19.24
CA THR A 31 8.08 -0.97 -17.87
C THR A 31 9.14 0.12 -17.72
N ALA A 32 10.06 0.26 -18.67
CA ALA A 32 11.09 1.29 -18.67
C ALA A 32 10.48 2.71 -18.76
N GLY A 33 9.52 2.91 -19.67
CA GLY A 33 8.80 4.19 -19.79
C GLY A 33 8.00 4.51 -18.53
N ALA A 34 7.32 3.51 -17.95
CA ALA A 34 6.58 3.67 -16.70
C ALA A 34 7.52 4.00 -15.52
N LEU A 35 8.72 3.44 -15.49
CA LEU A 35 9.74 3.74 -14.50
C LEU A 35 10.19 5.20 -14.59
N GLU A 36 10.47 5.69 -15.81
CA GLU A 36 10.87 7.07 -16.05
C GLU A 36 9.78 8.05 -15.61
N VAL A 37 8.53 7.81 -16.02
CA VAL A 37 7.40 8.66 -15.65
C VAL A 37 7.14 8.62 -14.14
N SER A 38 7.18 7.43 -13.54
CA SER A 38 7.00 7.27 -12.09
C SER A 38 8.07 8.05 -11.32
N PHE A 39 9.32 7.97 -11.75
CA PHE A 39 10.41 8.73 -11.14
C PHE A 39 10.21 10.24 -11.29
N LYS A 40 9.77 10.72 -12.47
CA LYS A 40 9.46 12.15 -12.69
C LYS A 40 8.33 12.67 -11.81
N ILE A 41 7.37 11.84 -11.42
CA ILE A 41 6.27 12.23 -10.53
C ILE A 41 6.71 12.20 -9.07
N TYR A 42 7.37 11.12 -8.65
CA TYR A 42 7.73 10.95 -7.23
C TYR A 42 8.94 11.78 -6.83
N ALA A 43 9.98 11.92 -7.67
CA ALA A 43 11.19 12.67 -7.29
C ALA A 43 10.90 14.12 -6.85
N PRO A 44 10.08 14.93 -7.55
CA PRO A 44 9.73 16.28 -7.11
C PRO A 44 8.88 16.30 -5.84
N LEU A 45 7.89 15.41 -5.73
CA LEU A 45 7.00 15.33 -4.56
C LEU A 45 7.81 15.07 -3.28
N TYR A 46 8.78 14.17 -3.37
CA TYR A 46 9.65 13.84 -2.27
C TYR A 46 10.73 14.89 -2.02
N LEU A 47 11.21 15.60 -3.06
CA LEU A 47 12.08 16.76 -2.90
C LEU A 47 11.38 17.88 -2.12
N ILE A 48 10.11 18.17 -2.43
CA ILE A 48 9.31 19.15 -1.70
C ILE A 48 9.10 18.69 -0.25
N ALA A 49 8.73 17.43 -0.04
CA ALA A 49 8.60 16.87 1.30
C ALA A 49 9.92 16.95 2.08
N ALA A 50 11.06 16.81 1.41
CA ALA A 50 12.37 16.94 2.01
C ALA A 50 12.68 18.37 2.44
N ILE A 51 12.38 19.36 1.59
CA ILE A 51 12.55 20.79 1.90
C ILE A 51 11.68 21.17 3.11
N LEU A 52 10.42 20.73 3.13
CA LEU A 52 9.48 21.05 4.22
C LEU A 52 9.88 20.43 5.57
N ARG A 53 10.46 19.22 5.59
CA ARG A 53 10.80 18.53 6.85
C ARG A 53 12.12 18.99 7.50
N ARG A 54 13.01 19.65 6.76
CA ARG A 54 14.31 20.18 7.24
C ARG A 54 15.07 19.19 8.16
N ARG A 55 15.09 17.90 7.81
CA ARG A 55 15.70 16.80 8.59
C ARG A 55 17.17 16.58 8.19
N ARG A 56 17.91 15.77 8.96
CA ARG A 56 19.31 15.40 8.64
C ARG A 56 19.39 14.46 7.43
N LYS A 57 20.52 14.50 6.70
CA LYS A 57 20.80 13.70 5.49
C LYS A 57 20.53 12.20 5.66
N ASP A 58 20.85 11.65 6.84
CA ASP A 58 20.69 10.22 7.14
C ASP A 58 19.24 9.75 7.10
N TYR A 59 18.30 10.61 7.46
CA TYR A 59 16.87 10.32 7.40
C TYR A 59 16.39 10.13 5.95
N TYR A 60 16.91 10.94 5.03
CA TYR A 60 16.52 10.87 3.62
C TYR A 60 17.01 9.58 2.97
N LEU A 61 18.25 9.18 3.23
CA LEU A 61 18.82 7.96 2.66
C LEU A 61 18.18 6.70 3.23
N LYS A 62 17.96 6.64 4.55
CA LYS A 62 17.45 5.42 5.20
C LYS A 62 15.94 5.23 5.09
N GLN A 63 15.18 6.32 4.92
CA GLN A 63 13.72 6.24 4.96
C GLN A 63 13.05 6.76 3.70
N LEU A 64 13.46 7.93 3.19
CA LEU A 64 12.80 8.55 2.05
C LEU A 64 13.12 7.83 0.73
N LEU A 65 14.39 7.51 0.49
CA LEU A 65 14.84 6.83 -0.71
C LEU A 65 14.20 5.44 -0.91
N PRO A 66 14.18 4.53 0.08
CA PRO A 66 13.49 3.25 -0.09
C PRO A 66 11.98 3.42 -0.27
N GLU A 67 11.36 4.43 0.35
CA GLU A 67 9.94 4.73 0.13
C GLU A 67 9.66 5.20 -1.31
N ILE A 68 10.52 6.04 -1.88
CA ILE A 68 10.43 6.48 -3.29
C ILE A 68 10.57 5.28 -4.22
N LEU A 69 11.63 4.49 -4.03
CA LEU A 69 11.91 3.33 -4.89
C LEU A 69 10.78 2.31 -4.81
N GLN A 70 10.21 2.09 -3.62
CA GLN A 70 9.07 1.20 -3.44
C GLN A 70 7.80 1.70 -4.16
N SER A 71 7.48 3.00 -4.05
CA SER A 71 6.32 3.62 -4.72
C SER A 71 6.47 3.62 -6.23
N THR A 72 7.69 3.91 -6.69
CA THR A 72 8.05 3.91 -8.11
C THR A 72 7.95 2.49 -8.65
N SER A 73 8.45 1.49 -7.91
CA SER A 73 8.33 0.08 -8.26
C SER A 73 6.89 -0.39 -8.28
N PHE A 74 6.04 0.04 -7.34
CA PHE A 74 4.60 -0.24 -7.34
C PHE A 74 3.92 0.25 -8.64
N LEU A 75 4.10 1.53 -8.97
CA LEU A 75 3.44 2.13 -10.14
C LEU A 75 3.96 1.53 -11.45
N THR A 76 5.27 1.33 -11.52
CA THR A 76 5.96 0.69 -12.66
C THR A 76 5.50 -0.75 -12.84
N ALA A 77 5.44 -1.54 -11.76
CA ALA A 77 4.98 -2.92 -11.80
C ALA A 77 3.51 -3.01 -12.22
N ASN A 78 2.64 -2.10 -11.76
CA ASN A 78 1.24 -2.10 -12.16
C ASN A 78 1.08 -1.95 -13.69
N GLY A 79 1.78 -0.99 -14.29
CA GLY A 79 1.74 -0.76 -15.75
C GLY A 79 2.44 -1.86 -16.56
N GLY A 80 3.64 -2.27 -16.14
CA GLY A 80 4.42 -3.31 -16.82
C GLY A 80 3.79 -4.70 -16.74
N LEU A 81 3.24 -5.07 -15.58
CA LEU A 81 2.53 -6.33 -15.42
C LEU A 81 1.21 -6.34 -16.18
N TYR A 82 0.51 -5.21 -16.30
CA TYR A 82 -0.72 -5.14 -17.11
C TYR A 82 -0.46 -5.60 -18.55
N ILE A 83 0.55 -5.04 -19.21
CA ILE A 83 0.87 -5.42 -20.60
C ILE A 83 1.40 -6.85 -20.70
N ALA A 84 2.16 -7.33 -19.69
CA ALA A 84 2.59 -8.72 -19.62
C ALA A 84 1.40 -9.70 -19.50
N PHE A 85 0.49 -9.46 -18.55
CA PHE A 85 -0.71 -10.28 -18.37
C PHE A 85 -1.68 -10.16 -19.56
N PHE A 86 -1.77 -9.00 -20.20
CA PHE A 86 -2.53 -8.81 -21.43
C PHE A 86 -2.06 -9.79 -22.53
N CYS A 87 -0.75 -9.95 -22.69
CA CYS A 87 -0.17 -10.89 -23.65
C CYS A 87 -0.28 -12.35 -23.19
N ILE A 88 -0.02 -12.64 -21.91
CA ILE A 88 -0.11 -14.01 -21.35
C ILE A 88 -1.54 -14.54 -21.46
N LEU A 89 -2.52 -13.73 -21.09
CA LEU A 89 -3.93 -14.12 -21.12
C LEU A 89 -4.40 -14.39 -22.56
N ARG A 90 -3.89 -13.63 -23.54
CA ARG A 90 -4.12 -13.88 -24.97
C ARG A 90 -3.49 -15.19 -25.46
N ARG A 91 -2.33 -15.56 -24.93
CA ARG A 91 -1.67 -16.85 -25.24
C ARG A 91 -2.43 -18.02 -24.61
N LEU A 92 -2.92 -17.86 -23.40
CA LEU A 92 -3.66 -18.89 -22.67
C LEU A 92 -5.06 -19.13 -23.26
N LEU A 93 -5.78 -18.06 -23.59
CA LEU A 93 -7.17 -18.14 -24.10
C LEU A 93 -7.25 -18.27 -25.62
N GLY A 94 -6.14 -18.10 -26.33
CA GLY A 94 -6.09 -18.16 -27.80
C GLY A 94 -6.81 -17.03 -28.55
N ARG A 95 -7.62 -16.20 -27.86
CA ARG A 95 -8.34 -15.03 -28.38
C ARG A 95 -8.51 -13.98 -27.26
N PHE A 96 -8.84 -12.75 -27.62
CA PHE A 96 -9.30 -11.77 -26.64
C PHE A 96 -10.80 -11.89 -26.43
N TYR A 97 -11.23 -11.76 -25.19
CA TYR A 97 -12.63 -11.55 -24.82
C TYR A 97 -12.78 -10.13 -24.28
N SER A 98 -13.96 -9.54 -24.40
CA SER A 98 -14.21 -8.17 -23.92
C SER A 98 -13.86 -7.98 -22.44
N TRP A 99 -13.98 -9.02 -21.62
CA TRP A 99 -13.56 -8.99 -20.22
C TRP A 99 -12.07 -9.25 -20.00
N SER A 100 -11.46 -10.11 -20.83
CA SER A 100 -10.07 -10.55 -20.64
C SER A 100 -9.06 -9.42 -20.90
N ALA A 101 -9.31 -8.61 -21.93
CA ALA A 101 -8.43 -7.51 -22.31
C ALA A 101 -8.35 -6.41 -21.24
N GLY A 102 -9.44 -6.15 -20.53
CA GLY A 102 -9.47 -5.17 -19.43
C GLY A 102 -9.20 -5.83 -18.09
N PHE A 103 -10.27 -6.22 -17.39
CA PHE A 103 -10.21 -6.79 -16.05
C PHE A 103 -9.35 -8.05 -15.95
N GLY A 104 -9.37 -8.93 -16.96
CA GLY A 104 -8.60 -10.18 -16.92
C GLY A 104 -7.09 -9.95 -16.81
N ALA A 105 -6.56 -8.93 -17.49
CA ALA A 105 -5.16 -8.53 -17.39
C ALA A 105 -4.90 -7.59 -16.19
N ALA A 106 -5.83 -6.68 -15.91
CA ALA A 106 -5.67 -5.66 -14.87
C ALA A 106 -5.73 -6.23 -13.45
N LEU A 107 -6.62 -7.17 -13.15
CA LEU A 107 -6.76 -7.74 -11.80
C LEU A 107 -5.47 -8.43 -11.29
N PRO A 108 -4.85 -9.38 -12.03
CA PRO A 108 -3.62 -10.00 -11.57
C PRO A 108 -2.44 -9.01 -11.54
N ALA A 109 -2.39 -8.07 -12.49
CA ALA A 109 -1.36 -7.02 -12.51
C ALA A 109 -1.43 -6.14 -11.25
N SER A 110 -2.61 -5.60 -10.95
CA SER A 110 -2.83 -4.73 -9.80
C SER A 110 -2.72 -5.48 -8.47
N TYR A 111 -3.09 -6.75 -8.43
CA TYR A 111 -2.90 -7.60 -7.25
C TYR A 111 -1.42 -7.83 -6.94
N LEU A 112 -0.59 -8.14 -7.95
CA LEU A 112 0.84 -8.27 -7.72
C LEU A 112 1.50 -6.93 -7.40
N ALA A 113 1.07 -5.85 -8.04
CA ALA A 113 1.56 -4.52 -7.75
C ALA A 113 1.29 -4.13 -6.28
N ILE A 114 0.05 -4.29 -5.78
CA ILE A 114 -0.27 -3.85 -4.41
C ILE A 114 0.52 -4.62 -3.34
N LEU A 115 0.99 -5.83 -3.64
CA LEU A 115 1.87 -6.58 -2.74
C LEU A 115 3.25 -5.93 -2.59
N ILE A 116 3.74 -5.24 -3.62
CA ILE A 116 5.00 -4.47 -3.60
C ILE A 116 4.85 -3.21 -2.75
N GLU A 117 3.68 -2.58 -2.77
CA GLU A 117 3.41 -1.33 -2.04
C GLU A 117 3.46 -1.51 -0.52
N ARG A 118 3.85 -0.47 0.23
CA ARG A 118 3.96 -0.54 1.69
C ARG A 118 2.58 -0.63 2.36
N LYS A 119 2.40 -1.54 3.33
CA LYS A 119 1.15 -1.75 4.09
C LYS A 119 0.50 -0.44 4.61
N SER A 120 1.32 0.50 5.09
CA SER A 120 0.85 1.81 5.60
C SER A 120 0.11 2.66 4.54
N ARG A 121 0.55 2.60 3.27
CA ARG A 121 -0.03 3.42 2.18
C ARG A 121 -1.18 2.76 1.44
N ARG A 122 -1.29 1.43 1.51
CA ARG A 122 -2.35 0.65 0.81
C ARG A 122 -3.75 1.16 1.17
N GLY A 123 -4.01 1.45 2.44
CA GLY A 123 -5.33 1.95 2.88
C GLY A 123 -5.72 3.25 2.20
N LEU A 124 -4.84 4.26 2.23
CA LEU A 124 -5.09 5.56 1.61
C LEU A 124 -5.23 5.44 0.09
N LEU A 125 -4.38 4.63 -0.54
CA LEU A 125 -4.42 4.41 -1.98
C LEU A 125 -5.73 3.72 -2.42
N THR A 126 -6.19 2.72 -1.67
CA THR A 126 -7.45 2.03 -1.95
C THR A 126 -8.64 2.98 -1.86
N ILE A 127 -8.68 3.85 -0.85
CA ILE A 127 -9.76 4.85 -0.69
C ILE A 127 -9.76 5.80 -1.89
N TYR A 128 -8.58 6.32 -2.27
CA TYR A 128 -8.44 7.20 -3.42
C TYR A 128 -8.89 6.52 -4.72
N MET A 129 -8.42 5.30 -4.99
CA MET A 129 -8.80 4.53 -6.18
C MET A 129 -10.29 4.17 -6.19
N ALA A 130 -10.89 3.83 -5.06
CA ALA A 130 -12.32 3.54 -4.95
C ALA A 130 -13.17 4.78 -5.27
N ASN A 131 -12.75 5.95 -4.79
CA ASN A 131 -13.43 7.20 -5.08
C ASN A 131 -13.33 7.54 -6.58
N LEU A 132 -12.12 7.47 -7.15
CA LEU A 132 -11.89 7.70 -8.58
C LEU A 132 -12.67 6.70 -9.46
N ALA A 133 -12.75 5.44 -9.05
CA ALA A 133 -13.52 4.41 -9.74
C ALA A 133 -15.01 4.73 -9.72
N THR A 134 -15.56 5.17 -8.58
CA THR A 134 -16.97 5.55 -8.44
C THR A 134 -17.31 6.72 -9.36
N GLU A 135 -16.44 7.73 -9.40
CA GLU A 135 -16.58 8.87 -10.32
C GLU A 135 -16.54 8.41 -11.79
N THR A 136 -15.59 7.54 -12.13
CA THR A 136 -15.44 7.01 -13.49
C THR A 136 -16.69 6.24 -13.91
N ILE A 137 -17.25 5.40 -13.02
CA ILE A 137 -18.50 4.66 -13.26
C ILE A 137 -19.67 5.62 -13.48
N PHE A 138 -19.77 6.68 -12.69
CA PHE A 138 -20.81 7.69 -12.87
C PHE A 138 -20.70 8.41 -14.21
N ARG A 139 -19.50 8.88 -14.57
CA ARG A 139 -19.25 9.52 -15.88
C ARG A 139 -19.56 8.57 -17.04
N MET A 140 -19.18 7.29 -16.91
CA MET A 140 -19.56 6.25 -17.88
C MET A 140 -21.07 6.01 -17.95
N GLY A 141 -21.79 6.09 -16.82
CA GLY A 141 -23.25 5.96 -16.77
C GLY A 141 -23.97 7.14 -17.44
N VAL A 142 -23.48 8.36 -17.21
CA VAL A 142 -24.00 9.58 -17.85
C VAL A 142 -23.77 9.56 -19.35
N THR A 143 -22.56 9.25 -19.81
CA THR A 143 -22.23 9.18 -21.24
C THR A 143 -23.01 8.09 -21.99
N ARG A 144 -23.41 7.02 -21.32
CA ARG A 144 -24.25 5.95 -21.90
C ARG A 144 -25.75 6.23 -21.79
N GLY A 145 -26.16 7.37 -21.24
CA GLY A 145 -27.57 7.73 -21.06
C GLY A 145 -28.31 6.90 -20.00
N VAL A 146 -27.59 6.16 -19.15
CA VAL A 146 -28.19 5.35 -18.07
C VAL A 146 -28.58 6.24 -16.89
N ILE A 147 -27.81 7.31 -16.66
CA ILE A 147 -28.00 8.24 -15.55
C ILE A 147 -28.17 9.63 -16.14
N ASN A 148 -29.22 10.35 -15.73
CA ASN A 148 -29.41 11.73 -16.16
C ASN A 148 -28.28 12.63 -15.61
N PRO A 149 -27.69 13.51 -16.43
CA PRO A 149 -26.62 14.41 -16.00
C PRO A 149 -27.16 15.38 -14.94
N MET A 150 -26.87 15.12 -13.67
CA MET A 150 -27.18 16.04 -12.58
C MET A 150 -26.08 17.10 -12.46
N LYS A 151 -26.47 18.37 -12.27
CA LYS A 151 -25.54 19.46 -11.98
C LYS A 151 -24.76 19.10 -10.70
N HIS A 152 -23.43 19.04 -10.78
CA HIS A 152 -22.52 18.65 -9.68
C HIS A 152 -22.69 17.21 -9.15
N GLY A 153 -23.14 16.25 -9.97
CA GLY A 153 -23.29 14.85 -9.53
C GLY A 153 -22.01 14.21 -8.97
N GLU A 154 -20.84 14.63 -9.46
CA GLU A 154 -19.53 14.25 -8.92
C GLU A 154 -19.34 14.68 -7.46
N VAL A 155 -19.80 15.88 -7.10
CA VAL A 155 -19.72 16.40 -5.73
C VAL A 155 -20.61 15.59 -4.80
N LEU A 156 -21.81 15.22 -5.24
CA LEU A 156 -22.72 14.39 -4.45
C LEU A 156 -22.15 12.99 -4.22
N LEU A 157 -21.49 12.41 -5.22
CA LEU A 157 -20.79 11.14 -5.08
C LEU A 157 -19.62 11.22 -4.11
N PHE A 158 -18.81 12.28 -4.20
CA PHE A 158 -17.75 12.54 -3.24
C PHE A 158 -18.30 12.70 -1.81
N CYS A 159 -19.39 13.44 -1.62
CA CYS A 159 -20.03 13.60 -0.33
C CYS A 159 -20.55 12.26 0.22
N MET A 160 -21.15 11.41 -0.62
CA MET A 160 -21.58 10.08 -0.20
C MET A 160 -20.40 9.18 0.16
N THR A 161 -19.36 9.09 -0.68
CA THR A 161 -18.18 8.24 -0.40
C THR A 161 -17.46 8.70 0.86
N ALA A 162 -17.31 10.01 1.07
CA ALA A 162 -16.74 10.59 2.27
C ALA A 162 -17.62 10.31 3.51
N SER A 163 -18.95 10.43 3.39
CA SER A 163 -19.89 10.14 4.49
C SER A 163 -19.88 8.67 4.88
N LEU A 164 -19.90 7.75 3.91
CA LEU A 164 -19.79 6.31 4.18
C LEU A 164 -18.43 5.98 4.80
N TYR A 165 -17.35 6.59 4.31
CA TYR A 165 -16.02 6.41 4.89
C TYR A 165 -15.97 6.84 6.35
N MET A 166 -16.49 8.03 6.66
CA MET A 166 -16.54 8.55 8.02
C MET A 166 -17.46 7.72 8.93
N PHE A 167 -18.57 7.20 8.39
CA PHE A 167 -19.47 6.29 9.11
C PHE A 167 -18.78 4.97 9.46
N PHE A 168 -18.15 4.29 8.49
CA PHE A 168 -17.41 3.05 8.73
C PHE A 168 -16.19 3.26 9.64
N PHE A 169 -15.59 4.45 9.64
CA PHE A 169 -14.53 4.81 10.57
C PHE A 169 -15.04 4.92 12.03
N ARG A 170 -16.32 5.29 12.23
CA ARG A 170 -16.93 5.42 13.57
C ARG A 170 -17.54 4.11 14.09
N CYS A 171 -17.83 3.14 13.24
CA CYS A 171 -18.25 1.82 13.68
C CYS A 171 -17.06 1.08 14.31
N LYS A 172 -17.28 0.48 15.50
CA LYS A 172 -16.29 -0.33 16.24
C LYS A 172 -15.66 -1.34 15.26
N ASP A 173 -14.32 -1.28 15.15
CA ASP A 173 -13.43 -2.01 14.22
C ASP A 173 -13.05 -1.35 12.87
N GLY A 174 -13.20 -0.02 12.73
CA GLY A 174 -12.82 0.74 11.53
C GLY A 174 -11.30 1.00 11.35
N LEU A 175 -10.79 0.70 10.14
CA LEU A 175 -9.48 1.00 9.53
C LEU A 175 -8.29 1.30 10.51
N GLN A 176 -7.67 0.25 11.02
CA GLN A 176 -6.47 0.28 11.86
C GLN A 176 -5.28 1.07 11.25
N GLY A 177 -4.59 1.84 12.11
CA GLY A 177 -3.21 2.30 11.90
C GLY A 177 -3.06 3.74 11.39
N PHE A 178 -3.02 3.92 10.06
CA PHE A 178 -2.59 5.19 9.45
C PHE A 178 -3.70 6.25 9.35
N ALA A 179 -4.94 5.83 9.04
CA ALA A 179 -6.08 6.74 8.97
C ALA A 179 -6.34 7.42 10.32
N PHE A 180 -6.30 6.65 11.41
CA PHE A 180 -6.43 7.17 12.78
C PHE A 180 -5.26 8.11 13.16
N SER A 181 -4.03 7.83 12.74
CA SER A 181 -2.86 8.68 12.99
C SER A 181 -2.91 10.01 12.23
N ALA A 182 -3.32 9.98 10.96
CA ALA A 182 -3.54 11.19 10.16
C ALA A 182 -4.72 12.03 10.68
N LEU A 183 -5.80 11.38 11.12
CA LEU A 183 -6.96 12.06 11.70
C LEU A 183 -6.62 12.64 13.08
N LYS A 184 -5.85 11.95 13.92
CA LYS A 184 -5.32 12.47 15.21
C LYS A 184 -4.40 13.67 15.02
N PHE A 185 -3.69 13.75 13.90
CA PHE A 185 -2.85 14.89 13.53
C PHE A 185 -3.67 16.09 13.01
N ILE A 186 -4.79 15.84 12.33
CA ILE A 186 -5.64 16.90 11.73
C ILE A 186 -6.72 17.41 12.69
N VAL A 187 -7.33 16.54 13.51
CA VAL A 187 -8.46 16.85 14.40
C VAL A 187 -8.01 17.29 15.80
N GLY A 188 -6.78 16.99 16.21
CA GLY A 188 -6.29 17.28 17.56
C GLY A 188 -6.79 16.25 18.60
N LYS A 189 -6.11 16.16 19.74
CA LYS A 189 -6.31 15.13 20.77
C LYS A 189 -7.63 15.25 21.55
N GLU A 190 -8.42 16.28 21.28
CA GLU A 190 -9.48 16.75 22.18
C GLU A 190 -10.85 16.07 21.96
N GLU A 191 -11.07 15.36 20.84
CA GLU A 191 -12.41 14.87 20.44
C GLU A 191 -12.56 13.34 20.29
N ILE A 192 -11.95 12.53 21.16
CA ILE A 192 -12.16 11.07 21.15
C ILE A 192 -12.96 10.62 22.39
N PRO A 193 -14.13 9.97 22.21
CA PRO A 193 -14.90 9.36 23.30
C PRO A 193 -14.07 8.34 24.10
N THR A 194 -14.18 8.42 25.43
CA THR A 194 -13.42 7.77 26.52
C THR A 194 -13.25 6.24 26.48
N HIS A 195 -13.72 5.52 25.46
CA HIS A 195 -13.67 4.05 25.44
C HIS A 195 -12.39 3.43 24.83
N SER A 196 -11.44 4.22 24.35
CA SER A 196 -10.20 3.70 23.72
C SER A 196 -9.04 3.44 24.69
N PHE A 197 -9.12 3.91 25.94
CA PHE A 197 -8.00 3.83 26.91
C PHE A 197 -7.60 2.40 27.30
N LEU A 198 -8.46 1.40 27.10
CA LEU A 198 -8.13 0.01 27.41
C LEU A 198 -7.26 -0.68 26.34
N ALA A 199 -7.23 -0.20 25.10
CA ALA A 199 -6.43 -0.81 24.04
C ALA A 199 -4.96 -0.36 24.08
N GLU A 200 -4.68 0.86 24.58
CA GLU A 200 -3.33 1.43 24.61
C GLU A 200 -2.42 0.73 25.65
N HIS A 201 -3.00 0.24 26.76
CA HIS A 201 -2.23 -0.33 27.88
C HIS A 201 -1.64 -1.73 27.60
N VAL A 202 -2.17 -2.44 26.60
CA VAL A 202 -1.70 -3.79 26.24
C VAL A 202 -0.51 -3.73 25.28
N TYR A 203 -0.37 -2.67 24.47
CA TYR A 203 0.65 -2.60 23.43
C TYR A 203 1.93 -1.85 23.84
N GLY A 204 1.86 -0.96 24.84
CA GLY A 204 3.04 -0.21 25.32
C GLY A 204 4.14 -1.08 25.96
N ARG A 205 3.78 -2.22 26.55
CA ARG A 205 4.74 -3.05 27.32
C ARG A 205 5.65 -3.94 26.47
N GLY A 206 5.34 -4.13 25.18
CA GLY A 206 6.09 -5.02 24.29
C GLY A 206 7.31 -4.39 23.61
N SER A 207 7.37 -3.06 23.51
CA SER A 207 8.38 -2.38 22.69
C SER A 207 9.64 -1.95 23.44
N GLU A 208 9.63 -1.90 24.78
CA GLU A 208 10.75 -1.37 25.58
C GLU A 208 11.77 -2.40 26.06
N ARG A 209 11.50 -3.71 25.95
CA ARG A 209 12.44 -4.76 26.41
C ARG A 209 13.46 -5.23 25.37
N ALA A 210 13.36 -4.80 24.11
CA ALA A 210 14.16 -5.39 23.03
C ALA A 210 15.43 -4.60 22.64
N ALA A 211 15.80 -3.53 23.37
CA ALA A 211 16.82 -2.60 22.87
C ALA A 211 17.72 -1.97 23.94
N VAL A 212 18.18 -2.68 24.96
CA VAL A 212 19.38 -2.27 25.74
C VAL A 212 20.08 -3.48 26.35
N GLU A 213 21.15 -3.97 25.72
CA GLU A 213 22.25 -4.63 26.44
C GLU A 213 23.55 -4.42 25.62
N PRO A 214 24.53 -3.64 26.10
CA PRO A 214 25.86 -3.62 25.50
C PRO A 214 26.78 -4.63 26.21
N GLU A 215 27.41 -5.48 25.39
CA GLU A 215 28.58 -6.31 25.73
C GLU A 215 29.65 -5.49 26.49
N ARG A 216 30.18 -6.07 27.57
CA ARG A 216 31.39 -5.59 28.25
C ARG A 216 32.38 -6.75 28.36
N GLU A 217 33.53 -6.61 27.71
CA GLU A 217 34.68 -7.53 27.77
C GLU A 217 35.27 -7.66 29.19
N PRO A 218 35.99 -8.77 29.49
CA PRO A 218 36.43 -9.12 30.84
C PRO A 218 37.88 -8.73 31.13
N GLU A 219 38.18 -8.40 32.39
CA GLU A 219 39.56 -8.38 32.95
C GLU A 219 39.51 -8.80 34.45
N PRO A 220 40.63 -9.30 35.03
CA PRO A 220 40.60 -10.59 35.72
C PRO A 220 40.82 -10.56 37.25
N SER A 221 40.58 -11.75 37.82
CA SER A 221 41.10 -12.30 39.09
C SER A 221 40.41 -11.88 40.40
N GLN A 222 39.80 -12.84 41.09
CA GLN A 222 40.38 -13.54 42.26
C GLN A 222 39.37 -14.55 42.86
N SER A 223 39.90 -15.68 43.30
CA SER A 223 39.23 -16.91 43.77
C SER A 223 38.29 -16.73 44.97
N PRO A 224 37.45 -17.76 45.26
CA PRO A 224 37.61 -18.40 46.56
C PRO A 224 37.57 -19.95 46.52
N ALA A 225 38.17 -20.52 47.56
CA ALA A 225 38.41 -21.94 47.83
C ALA A 225 37.11 -22.73 48.21
N PRO A 226 37.16 -24.07 48.30
CA PRO A 226 36.02 -24.95 48.09
C PRO A 226 35.19 -25.29 49.34
N ASP A 227 34.01 -25.83 49.06
CA ASP A 227 32.96 -26.32 49.96
C ASP A 227 33.45 -27.22 51.11
N LEU A 228 32.93 -26.95 52.31
CA LEU A 228 32.97 -27.89 53.43
C LEU A 228 31.57 -28.05 54.05
N ALA A 229 31.04 -29.27 53.86
CA ALA A 229 30.23 -30.05 54.80
C ALA A 229 28.90 -29.49 55.37
N SER A 230 27.81 -30.07 54.84
CA SER A 230 26.75 -30.81 55.58
C SER A 230 26.36 -30.44 57.02
N ALA A 231 25.04 -30.24 57.15
CA ALA A 231 24.15 -30.81 58.18
C ALA A 231 24.17 -30.25 59.61
N GLY A 232 22.95 -29.90 60.07
CA GLY A 232 22.58 -30.00 61.49
C GLY A 232 22.14 -28.69 62.16
N THR A 233 20.84 -28.38 62.07
CA THR A 233 20.08 -27.77 63.18
C THR A 233 20.15 -28.69 64.42
N PRO A 234 20.12 -28.20 65.69
CA PRO A 234 18.97 -27.44 66.18
C PRO A 234 19.18 -26.35 67.27
N SER A 235 18.24 -25.40 67.24
CA SER A 235 17.47 -24.78 68.35
C SER A 235 18.12 -23.92 69.46
N LEU A 236 17.43 -22.78 69.67
CA LEU A 236 17.19 -21.97 70.90
C LEU A 236 17.93 -20.62 70.99
N PRO A 237 17.30 -19.63 71.64
CA PRO A 237 16.01 -18.99 71.34
C PRO A 237 16.17 -17.64 70.60
#